data_AF-A0A954PB64-F1
#
_entry.id   AF-A0A954PB64-F1
#
_cell.length_a   1.000
_cell.length_b   1.000
_cell.length_c   1.000
_cell.angle_alpha   90.00
_cell.angle_beta   90.00
_cell.angle_gamma   90.00
#
_symmetry.space_group_name_H-M   'P 1'
#
loop_
_entity.id
_entity.type
_entity.pdbx_description
1 polymer ?
#
loop_
_entity_poly.entity_id
_entity_poly.type
_entity_poly.pdbx_seq_one_letter_code
_entity_poly.pdbx_strand_id
1 'polypeptide(L)'
;MLAISVTAGTMKRPVANQPVYVRQTHDYQWMEDGKQHSGSSTRDRYVYTDELGKATAAVEFGKDVEVSVYDADWRTSEKMRILAGHQNSVALHREVDQARTIIGVVLQDENHPIPTDEITIIAGSVDRETKGNEKLEHRDHGVFLIQTQAVAVGALATTKDQSMAGVVVAENPHRILRLYLHATKQLSGRLVDSNGKPIGGRSVHATLVRKPL
;
A
#
# COMPACT_ATOMS: atom_id res chain seq x y z
N MET A 1 10.29 29.79 0.50
CA MET A 1 10.58 28.73 -0.50
C MET A 1 10.70 27.41 0.22
N LEU A 2 10.17 26.35 -0.37
CA LEU A 2 10.33 24.97 0.08
C LEU A 2 11.35 24.27 -0.81
N ALA A 3 12.36 23.65 -0.21
CA ALA A 3 13.30 22.77 -0.89
C ALA A 3 12.81 21.32 -0.82
N ILE A 4 12.89 20.59 -1.92
CA ILE A 4 12.44 19.20 -2.01
C ILE A 4 13.61 18.38 -2.53
N SER A 5 13.82 17.20 -1.94
CA SER A 5 14.75 16.19 -2.45
C SER A 5 14.03 14.87 -2.62
N VAL A 6 14.31 14.17 -3.71
CA VAL A 6 13.71 12.88 -4.05
C VAL A 6 14.82 11.90 -4.35
N THR A 7 14.84 10.80 -3.62
CA THR A 7 15.88 9.77 -3.72
C THR A 7 15.32 8.36 -3.77
N ALA A 8 16.08 7.42 -4.32
CA ALA A 8 15.71 6.02 -4.38
C ALA A 8 16.89 5.09 -4.09
N GLY A 9 16.60 3.90 -3.58
CA GLY A 9 17.58 2.86 -3.33
C GLY A 9 18.33 3.04 -2.00
N THR A 10 18.96 1.99 -1.51
CA THR A 10 19.78 2.01 -0.28
C THR A 10 20.87 3.08 -0.28
N MET A 11 21.37 3.45 -1.46
CA MET A 11 22.39 4.49 -1.66
C MET A 11 21.82 5.92 -1.78
N LYS A 12 20.50 6.09 -1.65
CA LYS A 12 19.78 7.36 -1.80
C LYS A 12 20.15 8.11 -3.08
N ARG A 13 20.15 7.39 -4.21
CA ARG A 13 20.45 7.97 -5.52
C ARG A 13 19.41 9.03 -5.87
N PRO A 14 19.79 10.19 -6.42
CA PRO A 14 18.84 11.21 -6.82
C PRO A 14 17.91 10.69 -7.92
N VAL A 15 16.63 11.04 -7.85
CA VAL A 15 15.63 10.71 -8.88
C VAL A 15 15.33 11.96 -9.69
N ALA A 16 15.83 12.03 -10.91
CA ALA A 16 15.64 13.16 -11.82
C ALA A 16 14.29 13.14 -12.53
N ASN A 17 13.79 14.31 -12.91
CA ASN A 17 12.53 14.51 -13.64
C ASN A 17 11.29 13.88 -12.94
N GLN A 18 11.36 13.67 -11.63
CA GLN A 18 10.24 13.13 -10.87
C GLN A 18 9.17 14.21 -10.71
N PRO A 19 7.92 13.99 -11.14
CA PRO A 19 6.81 14.86 -10.77
C PRO A 19 6.57 14.77 -9.27
N VAL A 20 6.63 15.92 -8.61
CA VAL A 20 6.28 16.10 -7.20
C VAL A 20 5.07 17.00 -7.11
N TYR A 21 4.03 16.49 -6.47
CA TYR A 21 2.81 17.21 -6.19
C TYR A 21 2.96 17.97 -4.86
N VAL A 22 2.70 19.27 -4.87
CA VAL A 22 2.75 20.12 -3.68
C VAL A 22 1.37 20.71 -3.48
N ARG A 23 0.72 20.35 -2.39
CA ARG A 23 -0.60 20.83 -1.98
C ARG A 23 -0.45 21.65 -0.71
N GLN A 24 -0.95 22.88 -0.73
CA GLN A 24 -1.05 23.73 0.45
C GLN A 24 -2.51 23.95 0.80
N THR A 25 -2.88 23.67 2.05
CA THR A 25 -4.27 23.82 2.53
C THR A 25 -4.44 25.19 3.19
N HIS A 26 -5.56 25.85 2.87
CA HIS A 26 -5.93 27.16 3.38
C HIS A 26 -7.28 27.08 4.05
N ASP A 27 -7.27 27.12 5.38
CA ASP A 27 -8.50 27.30 6.14
C ASP A 27 -8.84 28.79 6.23
N TYR A 28 -10.13 29.10 6.03
CA TYR A 28 -10.66 30.46 6.11
C TYR A 28 -12.04 30.45 6.76
N GLN A 29 -12.40 31.61 7.30
CA GLN A 29 -13.71 31.86 7.89
C GLN A 29 -14.31 33.09 7.21
N TRP A 30 -15.63 33.08 7.01
CA TRP A 30 -16.37 34.22 6.48
C TRP A 30 -17.67 34.40 7.23
N MET A 31 -18.25 35.60 7.10
CA MET A 31 -19.57 35.93 7.65
C MET A 31 -20.58 35.97 6.51
N GLU A 32 -21.74 35.36 6.70
CA GLU A 32 -22.85 35.35 5.75
C GLU A 32 -24.15 35.44 6.55
N ASP A 33 -24.99 36.45 6.27
CA ASP A 33 -26.22 36.74 7.01
C ASP A 33 -26.06 36.80 8.55
N GLY A 34 -24.94 37.36 9.02
CA GLY A 34 -24.62 37.46 10.45
C GLY A 34 -24.22 36.13 11.10
N LYS A 35 -24.08 35.04 10.34
CA LYS A 35 -23.57 33.74 10.80
C LYS A 35 -22.12 33.56 10.36
N GLN A 36 -21.33 32.94 11.22
CA GLN A 36 -19.95 32.58 10.91
C GLN A 36 -19.92 31.23 10.20
N HIS A 37 -19.21 31.18 9.09
CA HIS A 37 -18.94 29.97 8.31
C HIS A 37 -17.43 29.70 8.28
N SER A 38 -17.08 28.46 7.98
CA SER A 38 -15.69 28.04 7.79
C SER A 38 -15.59 27.14 6.57
N GLY A 39 -14.43 27.20 5.92
CA GLY A 39 -14.15 26.44 4.73
C GLY A 39 -12.67 26.23 4.56
N SER A 40 -12.33 25.36 3.62
CA SER A 40 -10.95 25.04 3.29
C SER A 40 -10.80 25.00 1.77
N SER A 41 -9.73 25.60 1.27
CA SER A 41 -9.34 25.53 -0.14
C SER A 41 -7.90 25.06 -0.24
N THR A 42 -7.52 24.58 -1.43
CA THR A 42 -6.16 24.09 -1.68
C THR A 42 -5.51 24.87 -2.79
N ARG A 43 -4.20 25.06 -2.67
CA ARG A 43 -3.35 25.52 -3.76
C ARG A 43 -2.40 24.39 -4.14
N ASP A 44 -2.64 23.84 -5.32
CA ASP A 44 -1.95 22.67 -5.82
C ASP A 44 -1.00 23.04 -6.95
N ARG A 45 0.16 22.37 -7.01
CA ARG A 45 1.08 22.49 -8.15
C ARG A 45 1.90 21.22 -8.34
N TYR A 46 2.36 21.02 -9.56
CA TYR A 46 3.43 20.07 -9.87
C TYR A 46 4.75 20.81 -10.03
N VAL A 47 5.80 20.26 -9.45
CA VAL A 47 7.19 20.63 -9.71
C VAL A 47 7.95 19.38 -10.13
N TYR A 48 9.07 19.54 -10.83
CA TYR A 48 9.89 18.43 -11.29
C TYR A 48 11.27 18.53 -10.67
N THR A 49 11.84 17.39 -10.31
CA THR A 49 13.22 17.34 -9.82
C THR A 49 14.23 17.51 -10.96
N ASP A 50 15.34 18.16 -10.66
CA ASP A 50 16.52 18.26 -11.52
C ASP A 50 17.37 16.97 -11.51
N GLU A 51 18.52 16.99 -12.19
CA GLU A 51 19.48 15.87 -12.25
C GLU A 51 20.02 15.44 -10.87
N LEU A 52 19.96 16.33 -9.88
CA LEU A 52 20.37 16.07 -8.50
C LEU A 52 19.18 15.62 -7.63
N GLY A 53 18.03 15.35 -8.23
CA GLY A 53 16.83 14.93 -7.52
C GLY A 53 16.22 16.04 -6.68
N LYS A 54 16.48 17.32 -7.01
CA LYS A 54 16.04 18.47 -6.23
C LYS A 54 14.98 19.26 -6.96
N ALA A 55 14.01 19.78 -6.22
CA ALA A 55 13.01 20.72 -6.72
C ALA A 55 12.80 21.85 -5.70
N THR A 56 12.21 22.96 -6.15
CA THR A 56 11.78 24.02 -5.24
C THR A 56 10.35 24.44 -5.53
N ALA A 57 9.62 24.84 -4.49
CA ALA A 57 8.25 25.32 -4.60
C ALA A 57 8.06 26.61 -3.78
N ALA A 58 7.33 27.56 -4.36
CA ALA A 58 6.90 28.75 -3.63
C ALA A 58 5.67 28.43 -2.78
N VAL A 59 5.80 28.50 -1.46
CA VAL A 59 4.77 28.20 -0.47
C VAL A 59 4.64 29.36 0.50
N GLU A 60 3.47 29.52 1.10
CA GLU A 60 3.21 30.60 2.06
C GLU A 60 3.57 30.16 3.48
N PHE A 61 4.09 31.09 4.27
CA PHE A 61 4.41 30.85 5.66
C PHE A 61 3.13 30.68 6.51
N GLY A 62 3.23 29.90 7.58
CA GLY A 62 2.13 29.66 8.51
C GLY A 62 1.05 28.73 7.95
N LYS A 63 1.33 28.01 6.86
CA LYS A 63 0.43 27.02 6.26
C LYS A 63 1.03 25.63 6.31
N ASP A 64 0.15 24.63 6.25
CA ASP A 64 0.54 23.23 6.16
C ASP A 64 0.64 22.86 4.67
N VAL A 65 1.71 22.17 4.33
CA VAL A 65 1.99 21.70 2.97
C VAL A 65 2.15 20.19 3.00
N GLU A 66 1.47 19.52 2.10
CA GLU A 66 1.70 18.13 1.74
C GLU A 66 2.52 18.08 0.44
N VAL A 67 3.63 17.36 0.48
CA VAL A 67 4.49 17.09 -0.67
C VAL A 67 4.39 15.61 -0.97
N SER A 68 4.12 15.24 -2.21
CA SER A 68 3.88 13.85 -2.56
C SER A 68 4.49 13.48 -3.89
N VAL A 69 4.93 12.23 -3.99
CA VAL A 69 5.10 11.56 -5.27
C VAL A 69 3.92 10.63 -5.47
N TYR A 70 3.28 10.74 -6.64
CA TYR A 70 2.19 9.88 -7.07
C TYR A 70 2.41 9.50 -8.53
N ASP A 71 3.19 8.45 -8.78
CA ASP A 71 3.36 7.91 -10.14
C ASP A 71 2.72 6.52 -10.27
N ALA A 72 3.07 5.77 -11.32
CA ALA A 72 2.52 4.45 -11.58
C ALA A 72 2.93 3.43 -10.51
N ASP A 73 4.15 3.54 -9.97
CA ASP A 73 4.82 2.51 -9.19
C ASP A 73 5.14 2.95 -7.75
N TRP A 74 5.07 4.25 -7.47
CA TRP A 74 5.44 4.86 -6.20
C TRP A 74 4.43 5.89 -5.71
N ARG A 75 4.06 5.76 -4.44
CA ARG A 75 3.23 6.68 -3.67
C ARG A 75 3.90 6.97 -2.33
N THR A 76 4.23 8.22 -2.08
CA THR A 76 4.67 8.67 -0.76
C THR A 76 4.24 10.10 -0.55
N SER A 77 3.99 10.49 0.70
CA SER A 77 3.74 11.89 1.03
C SER A 77 4.30 12.26 2.39
N GLU A 78 4.71 13.51 2.49
CA GLU A 78 5.20 14.13 3.72
C GLU A 78 4.42 15.42 3.97
N LYS A 79 4.10 15.69 5.23
CA LYS A 79 3.38 16.88 5.65
C LYS A 79 4.25 17.73 6.55
N MET A 80 4.28 19.03 6.31
CA MET A 80 5.01 19.96 7.17
C MET A 80 4.34 21.32 7.28
N ARG A 81 4.59 22.00 8.40
CA ARG A 81 4.26 23.41 8.62
C ARG A 81 5.35 24.28 8.01
N ILE A 82 4.98 25.26 7.19
CA ILE A 82 5.95 26.20 6.61
C ILE A 82 6.22 27.34 7.59
N LEU A 83 7.47 27.50 8.02
CA LEU A 83 7.87 28.49 9.03
C LEU A 83 8.64 29.67 8.41
N ALA A 84 8.30 30.89 8.82
CA ALA A 84 9.01 32.10 8.43
C ALA A 84 10.41 32.14 9.08
N GLY A 85 11.41 32.62 8.34
CA GLY A 85 12.80 32.72 8.82
C GLY A 85 13.55 31.38 8.97
N HIS A 86 12.92 30.26 8.61
CA HIS A 86 13.52 28.92 8.71
C HIS A 86 13.75 28.32 7.32
N GLN A 87 14.75 27.45 7.22
CA GLN A 87 14.88 26.57 6.07
C GLN A 87 13.76 25.52 6.11
N ASN A 88 12.93 25.51 5.08
CA ASN A 88 11.86 24.52 4.93
C ASN A 88 12.30 23.51 3.87
N SER A 89 12.42 22.23 4.26
CA SER A 89 12.85 21.16 3.35
C SER A 89 12.09 19.86 3.59
N VAL A 90 11.74 19.18 2.51
CA VAL A 90 11.19 17.82 2.51
C VAL A 90 12.12 16.87 1.77
N ALA A 91 12.27 15.66 2.29
CA ALA A 91 12.96 14.56 1.63
C ALA A 91 11.97 13.42 1.42
N LEU A 92 11.75 13.05 0.16
CA LEU A 92 10.99 11.86 -0.22
C LEU A 92 11.97 10.76 -0.64
N HIS A 93 11.72 9.54 -0.16
CA HIS A 93 12.61 8.42 -0.38
C HIS A 93 11.84 7.13 -0.63
N ARG A 94 12.33 6.29 -1.54
CA ARG A 94 11.93 4.88 -1.64
C ARG A 94 13.17 3.99 -1.48
N GLU A 95 13.05 2.93 -0.67
CA GLU A 95 14.18 2.05 -0.36
C GLU A 95 14.63 1.21 -1.56
N VAL A 96 13.70 0.88 -2.46
CA VAL A 96 13.94 0.03 -3.63
C VAL A 96 13.84 0.88 -4.90
N ASP A 97 14.93 0.97 -5.66
CA ASP A 97 15.00 1.83 -6.85
C ASP A 97 14.70 1.10 -8.16
N GLN A 98 14.79 -0.23 -8.18
CA GLN A 98 14.53 -1.07 -9.34
C GLN A 98 13.64 -2.25 -8.97
N ALA A 99 12.81 -2.69 -9.91
CA ALA A 99 11.98 -3.86 -9.70
C ALA A 99 12.86 -5.09 -9.41
N ARG A 100 12.45 -5.88 -8.42
CA ARG A 100 13.09 -7.12 -8.02
C ARG A 100 12.10 -8.27 -8.11
N THR A 101 12.63 -9.47 -8.34
CA THR A 101 11.85 -10.70 -8.34
C THR A 101 11.91 -11.32 -6.95
N ILE A 102 10.75 -11.47 -6.32
CA ILE A 102 10.59 -12.24 -5.09
C ILE A 102 10.07 -13.62 -5.47
N ILE A 103 10.72 -14.66 -4.95
CA ILE A 103 10.35 -16.06 -5.19
C ILE A 103 9.63 -16.58 -3.95
N GLY A 104 8.52 -17.27 -4.14
CA GLY A 104 7.84 -17.99 -3.08
C GLY A 104 7.47 -19.41 -3.49
N VAL A 105 7.17 -20.24 -2.49
CA VAL A 105 6.70 -21.61 -2.65
C VAL A 105 5.55 -21.88 -1.69
N VAL A 106 4.49 -22.51 -2.21
CA VAL A 106 3.34 -22.98 -1.43
C VAL A 106 3.58 -24.41 -0.99
N LEU A 107 3.43 -24.64 0.31
CA LEU A 107 3.83 -25.86 1.00
C LEU A 107 2.68 -26.40 1.84
N GLN A 108 2.45 -27.71 1.79
CA GLN A 108 1.54 -28.40 2.72
C GLN A 108 2.21 -28.61 4.10
N ASP A 109 3.50 -28.89 4.09
CA ASP A 109 4.39 -28.98 5.26
C ASP A 109 5.83 -28.64 4.85
N GLU A 110 6.83 -28.88 5.69
CA GLU A 110 8.22 -28.47 5.43
C GLU A 110 8.78 -28.92 4.07
N ASN A 111 8.34 -30.06 3.52
CA ASN A 111 8.97 -30.67 2.35
C ASN A 111 8.01 -31.03 1.20
N HIS A 112 6.72 -30.73 1.34
CA HIS A 112 5.73 -31.07 0.32
C HIS A 112 5.18 -29.82 -0.38
N PRO A 113 5.77 -29.40 -1.53
CA PRO A 113 5.17 -28.39 -2.38
C PRO A 113 3.87 -28.89 -2.98
N ILE A 114 2.88 -28.00 -3.07
CA ILE A 114 1.58 -28.34 -3.65
C ILE A 114 1.62 -28.10 -5.16
N PRO A 115 1.10 -29.00 -6.00
CA PRO A 115 0.98 -28.78 -7.43
C PRO A 115 0.26 -27.46 -7.74
N THR A 116 0.80 -26.72 -8.69
CA THR A 116 0.33 -25.36 -9.02
C THR A 116 -1.10 -25.36 -9.58
N ASP A 117 -1.48 -26.44 -10.24
CA ASP A 117 -2.83 -26.66 -10.76
C ASP A 117 -3.84 -27.04 -9.66
N GLU A 118 -3.43 -27.23 -8.41
CA GLU A 118 -4.33 -27.50 -7.27
C GLU A 118 -4.57 -26.25 -6.41
N ILE A 119 -3.86 -25.14 -6.67
CA ILE A 119 -3.90 -23.93 -5.84
C ILE A 119 -4.23 -22.67 -6.63
N THR A 120 -4.85 -21.72 -5.94
CA THR A 120 -5.00 -20.33 -6.36
C THR A 120 -4.07 -19.50 -5.49
N ILE A 121 -3.27 -18.62 -6.11
CA ILE A 121 -2.37 -17.70 -5.40
C ILE A 121 -2.75 -16.27 -5.76
N ILE A 122 -2.81 -15.40 -4.76
CA ILE A 122 -2.88 -13.96 -4.92
C ILE A 122 -1.70 -13.38 -4.16
N ALA A 123 -0.94 -12.50 -4.80
CA ALA A 123 0.18 -11.85 -4.14
C ALA A 123 0.39 -10.44 -4.67
N GLY A 124 1.02 -9.60 -3.86
CA GLY A 124 1.27 -8.21 -4.20
C GLY A 124 1.94 -7.46 -3.06
N SER A 125 2.14 -6.16 -3.26
CA SER A 125 2.79 -5.30 -2.28
C SER A 125 1.84 -4.97 -1.12
N VAL A 126 2.39 -4.89 0.09
CA VAL A 126 1.63 -4.54 1.31
C VAL A 126 2.24 -3.37 2.06
N ASP A 127 3.22 -2.68 1.46
CA ASP A 127 3.94 -1.54 2.04
C ASP A 127 3.19 -0.21 1.94
N ARG A 128 2.01 -0.19 1.29
CA ARG A 128 1.15 1.00 1.04
C ARG A 128 1.75 2.06 0.11
N GLU A 129 3.03 1.96 -0.21
CA GLU A 129 3.75 2.91 -1.06
C GLU A 129 3.79 2.43 -2.51
N THR A 130 3.84 1.12 -2.72
CA THR A 130 3.84 0.53 -4.07
C THR A 130 2.41 0.26 -4.52
N LYS A 131 2.09 0.54 -5.79
CA LYS A 131 0.77 0.17 -6.33
C LYS A 131 0.68 -1.32 -6.64
N GLY A 132 -0.51 -1.88 -6.39
CA GLY A 132 -0.88 -3.29 -6.60
C GLY A 132 -0.95 -3.77 -8.05
N ASN A 133 -0.04 -3.33 -8.93
CA ASN A 133 0.04 -3.72 -10.35
C ASN A 133 1.10 -4.80 -10.58
N GLU A 134 1.46 -5.57 -9.56
CA GLU A 134 2.54 -6.53 -9.64
C GLU A 134 2.22 -7.66 -10.61
N LYS A 135 3.24 -8.13 -11.31
CA LYS A 135 3.12 -9.34 -12.13
C LYS A 135 3.35 -10.56 -11.24
N LEU A 136 2.33 -11.40 -11.15
CA LEU A 136 2.39 -12.71 -10.53
C LEU A 136 2.55 -13.77 -11.62
N GLU A 137 3.66 -14.51 -11.58
CA GLU A 137 3.88 -15.68 -12.42
C GLU A 137 3.81 -16.94 -11.58
N HIS A 138 3.13 -17.96 -12.11
CA HIS A 138 3.09 -19.29 -11.52
C HIS A 138 4.08 -20.20 -12.25
N ARG A 139 4.78 -21.04 -11.49
CA ARG A 139 5.68 -22.10 -11.98
C ARG A 139 5.22 -23.42 -11.40
N ASP A 140 5.86 -24.52 -11.81
CA ASP A 140 5.52 -25.85 -11.29
C ASP A 140 5.80 -25.96 -9.78
N HIS A 141 5.18 -26.96 -9.15
CA HIS A 141 5.40 -27.30 -7.73
C HIS A 141 5.16 -26.14 -6.76
N GLY A 142 4.09 -25.38 -6.99
CA GLY A 142 3.62 -24.35 -6.06
C GLY A 142 4.54 -23.13 -5.98
N VAL A 143 5.50 -23.01 -6.89
CA VAL A 143 6.42 -21.88 -6.97
C VAL A 143 5.73 -20.70 -7.65
N PHE A 144 5.90 -19.51 -7.08
CA PHE A 144 5.40 -18.26 -7.65
C PHE A 144 6.48 -17.17 -7.63
N LEU A 145 6.40 -16.25 -8.58
CA LEU A 145 7.29 -15.10 -8.70
C LEU A 145 6.48 -13.81 -8.70
N ILE A 146 6.94 -12.85 -7.91
CA ILE A 146 6.37 -11.50 -7.85
C ILE A 146 7.44 -10.54 -8.33
N GLN A 147 7.18 -9.81 -9.41
CA GLN A 147 8.01 -8.66 -9.81
C GLN A 147 7.46 -7.40 -9.15
N THR A 148 8.24 -6.78 -8.27
CA THR A 148 7.78 -5.59 -7.51
C THR A 148 8.93 -4.64 -7.15
N GLN A 149 8.61 -3.37 -6.92
CA GLN A 149 9.47 -2.37 -6.29
C GLN A 149 9.18 -2.21 -4.79
N ALA A 150 8.32 -3.05 -4.22
CA ALA A 150 7.92 -2.92 -2.82
C ALA A 150 8.97 -3.38 -1.83
N VAL A 151 8.99 -2.73 -0.68
CA VAL A 151 9.75 -3.17 0.50
C VAL A 151 9.08 -4.35 1.19
N ALA A 152 7.76 -4.47 1.12
CA ALA A 152 7.02 -5.56 1.74
C ALA A 152 6.01 -6.19 0.78
N VAL A 153 5.94 -7.52 0.79
CA VAL A 153 5.01 -8.30 -0.03
C VAL A 153 4.18 -9.23 0.82
N GLY A 154 2.95 -9.47 0.39
CA GLY A 154 2.06 -10.48 0.93
C GLY A 154 1.68 -11.48 -0.15
N ALA A 155 1.51 -12.73 0.24
CA ALA A 155 0.92 -13.76 -0.60
C ALA A 155 -0.13 -14.55 0.20
N LEU A 156 -1.24 -14.85 -0.45
CA LEU A 156 -2.31 -15.73 0.03
C LEU A 156 -2.46 -16.86 -0.98
N ALA A 157 -2.58 -18.08 -0.49
CA ALA A 157 -2.88 -19.23 -1.32
C ALA A 157 -4.01 -20.07 -0.72
N THR A 158 -4.81 -20.66 -1.60
CA THR A 158 -5.91 -21.59 -1.25
C THR A 158 -5.89 -22.78 -2.18
N THR A 159 -6.20 -23.97 -1.70
CA THR A 159 -6.53 -25.10 -2.58
C THR A 159 -7.80 -24.80 -3.37
N LYS A 160 -7.96 -25.38 -4.57
CA LYS A 160 -9.14 -25.17 -5.42
C LYS A 160 -10.45 -25.62 -4.77
N ASP A 161 -10.38 -26.66 -3.94
CA ASP A 161 -11.51 -27.15 -3.12
C ASP A 161 -11.73 -26.32 -1.84
N GLN A 162 -10.89 -25.32 -1.58
CA GLN A 162 -10.89 -24.43 -0.41
C GLN A 162 -10.69 -25.17 0.93
N SER A 163 -10.26 -26.42 0.92
CA SER A 163 -10.00 -27.22 2.12
C SER A 163 -8.76 -26.75 2.87
N MET A 164 -7.84 -26.04 2.21
CA MET A 164 -6.66 -25.45 2.83
C MET A 164 -6.40 -24.01 2.38
N ALA A 165 -5.86 -23.19 3.29
CA ALA A 165 -5.47 -21.81 3.02
C ALA A 165 -4.24 -21.40 3.83
N GLY A 166 -3.48 -20.44 3.31
CA GLY A 166 -2.30 -19.91 3.97
C GLY A 166 -2.02 -18.48 3.55
N VAL A 167 -1.32 -17.74 4.40
CA VAL A 167 -0.89 -16.37 4.14
C VAL A 167 0.54 -16.20 4.64
N VAL A 168 1.34 -15.47 3.88
CA VAL A 168 2.68 -15.04 4.29
C VAL A 168 2.84 -13.56 3.99
N VAL A 169 3.45 -12.84 4.92
CA VAL A 169 3.86 -11.44 4.73
C VAL A 169 5.34 -11.37 5.07
N ALA A 170 6.11 -10.72 4.20
CA ALA A 170 7.54 -10.54 4.41
C ALA A 170 7.94 -9.10 4.11
N GLU A 171 8.65 -8.52 5.06
CA GLU A 171 9.34 -7.24 4.92
C GLU A 171 10.77 -7.50 4.44
N ASN A 172 11.20 -6.72 3.46
CA ASN A 172 12.49 -6.82 2.76
C ASN A 172 12.90 -8.27 2.48
N PRO A 173 12.10 -9.03 1.74
CA PRO A 173 12.40 -10.43 1.48
C PRO A 173 13.66 -10.57 0.63
N HIS A 174 14.72 -11.10 1.25
CA HIS A 174 15.96 -11.50 0.60
C HIS A 174 16.06 -13.02 0.41
N ARG A 175 15.07 -13.76 0.90
CA ARG A 175 15.00 -15.23 0.85
C ARG A 175 13.67 -15.65 0.22
N ILE A 176 13.61 -16.91 -0.19
CA ILE A 176 12.39 -17.53 -0.71
C ILE A 176 11.30 -17.47 0.35
N LEU A 177 10.10 -17.00 -0.04
CA LEU A 177 8.92 -17.01 0.81
C LEU A 177 8.37 -18.43 0.93
N ARG A 178 8.12 -18.87 2.16
CA ARG A 178 7.47 -20.17 2.43
C ARG A 178 6.05 -19.91 2.92
N LEU A 179 5.07 -20.29 2.11
CA LEU A 179 3.65 -20.13 2.43
C LEU A 179 3.11 -21.51 2.79
N TYR A 180 2.84 -21.74 4.08
CA TYR A 180 2.28 -22.99 4.57
C TYR A 180 0.75 -22.93 4.53
N LEU A 181 0.13 -23.96 3.94
CA LEU A 181 -1.30 -24.12 3.97
C LEU A 181 -1.74 -24.84 5.26
N HIS A 182 -2.86 -24.39 5.80
CA HIS A 182 -3.52 -25.02 6.94
C HIS A 182 -4.94 -25.39 6.56
N ALA A 183 -5.46 -26.47 7.16
CA ALA A 183 -6.85 -26.88 6.97
C ALA A 183 -7.80 -25.73 7.34
N THR A 184 -8.72 -25.42 6.42
CA THR A 184 -9.77 -24.44 6.66
C THR A 184 -10.88 -25.07 7.50
N LYS A 185 -11.75 -24.22 8.06
CA LYS A 185 -13.00 -24.66 8.70
C LYS A 185 -14.16 -24.02 7.96
N GLN A 186 -15.17 -24.81 7.67
CA GLN A 186 -16.41 -24.30 7.09
C GLN A 186 -17.35 -23.82 8.20
N LEU A 187 -17.90 -22.62 8.04
CA LEU A 187 -18.98 -22.10 8.86
C LEU A 187 -20.25 -22.05 8.01
N SER A 188 -21.30 -22.73 8.47
CA SER A 188 -22.61 -22.73 7.82
C SER A 188 -23.66 -22.22 8.80
N GLY A 189 -24.57 -21.38 8.33
CA GLY A 189 -25.70 -20.88 9.10
C GLY A 189 -26.92 -20.69 8.23
N ARG A 190 -28.11 -20.68 8.85
CA ARG A 190 -29.38 -20.38 8.18
C ARG A 190 -30.02 -19.19 8.88
N LEU A 191 -30.36 -18.16 8.12
CA LEU A 191 -31.18 -17.06 8.62
C LEU A 191 -32.62 -17.52 8.78
N VAL A 192 -33.18 -17.31 9.98
CA VAL A 192 -34.57 -17.65 10.30
C VAL A 192 -35.32 -16.45 10.91
N ASP A 193 -36.63 -16.43 10.76
CA ASP A 193 -37.52 -15.47 11.42
C ASP A 193 -37.76 -15.83 12.90
N SER A 194 -38.55 -15.02 13.60
CA SER A 194 -38.94 -15.27 15.00
C SER A 194 -39.71 -16.57 15.20
N ASN A 195 -40.21 -17.18 14.12
CA ASN A 195 -40.94 -18.45 14.11
C ASN A 195 -40.07 -19.62 13.61
N GLY A 196 -38.76 -19.40 13.39
CA GLY A 196 -37.84 -20.42 12.89
C GLY A 196 -37.92 -20.69 11.38
N LYS A 197 -38.65 -19.90 10.60
CA LYS A 197 -38.77 -20.08 9.14
C LYS A 197 -37.62 -19.41 8.40
N PRO A 198 -37.06 -20.02 7.33
CA PRO A 198 -35.98 -19.43 6.57
C PRO A 198 -36.35 -18.07 5.96
N ILE A 199 -35.46 -17.08 6.08
CA ILE A 199 -35.63 -15.76 5.45
C ILE A 199 -34.60 -15.60 4.31
N GLY A 200 -35.08 -15.20 3.13
CA GLY A 200 -34.25 -14.82 1.97
C GLY A 200 -34.05 -13.30 1.81
N GLY A 201 -33.13 -12.90 0.92
CA GLY A 201 -32.92 -11.50 0.54
C GLY A 201 -32.29 -10.60 1.62
N ARG A 202 -31.70 -11.19 2.68
CA ARG A 202 -31.04 -10.47 3.76
C ARG A 202 -29.52 -10.64 3.67
N SER A 203 -28.79 -9.60 4.05
CA SER A 203 -27.32 -9.66 4.15
C SER A 203 -26.91 -10.14 5.54
N VAL A 204 -25.94 -11.05 5.60
CA VAL A 204 -25.28 -11.48 6.84
C VAL A 204 -23.93 -10.79 6.93
N HIS A 205 -23.67 -10.12 8.04
CA HIS A 205 -22.33 -9.66 8.40
C HIS A 205 -21.78 -10.58 9.48
N ALA A 206 -20.66 -11.23 9.19
CA ALA A 206 -19.94 -12.05 10.14
C ALA A 206 -18.55 -11.43 10.37
N THR A 207 -18.10 -11.42 11.62
CA THR A 207 -16.74 -11.03 11.99
C THR A 207 -16.07 -12.22 12.63
N LEU A 208 -14.95 -12.65 12.07
CA LEU A 208 -14.09 -13.66 12.69
C LEU A 208 -13.09 -12.94 13.59
N VAL A 209 -13.15 -13.22 14.89
CA VAL A 209 -12.22 -12.66 15.87
C VAL A 209 -11.32 -13.77 16.36
N ARG A 210 -10.03 -13.67 16.08
CA ARG A 210 -9.02 -14.54 16.69
C ARG A 210 -8.79 -14.05 18.12
N LYS A 211 -9.18 -14.84 19.12
CA LYS A 211 -8.78 -14.56 20.50
C LYS A 211 -7.29 -14.93 20.67
N PRO A 212 -6.47 -14.10 21.33
CA PRO A 212 -5.15 -14.52 21.74
C PRO A 212 -5.27 -15.76 22.64
N LEU A 213 -4.34 -16.70 22.47
CA LEU A 213 -4.19 -17.86 23.34
C LEU A 213 -3.64 -17.43 24.70
#